data_AF-A0A818FMP1-F1
#
_entry.id   AF-A0A818FMP1-F1
#
_cell.length_a   1.000
_cell.length_b   1.000
_cell.length_c   1.000
_cell.angle_alpha   90.00
_cell.angle_beta   90.00
_cell.angle_gamma   90.00
#
_symmetry.space_group_name_H-M   'P 1'
#
loop_
_entity.id
_entity.type
_entity.pdbx_description
1 polymer ?
#
loop_
_entity_poly.entity_id
_entity_poly.type
_entity_poly.pdbx_seq_one_letter_code
_entity_poly.pdbx_strand_id
1 'polypeptide(L)'
;SLISLSILRNPIYGLNQFENETAKQMIIARLPNLTHLNRVLINRNERRGAEIDYLQRYAQDYFDQNLDFINEHRQYQTLINKHGEPIRPNTNQ
;
A
#
# COMPACT_ATOMS: atom_id res chain seq x y z
N SER A 1 15.82 6.77 -7.12
CA SER A 1 14.45 6.79 -6.59
C SER A 1 13.47 7.19 -7.67
N LEU A 2 12.33 6.50 -7.79
CA LEU A 2 11.27 6.84 -8.75
C LEU A 2 10.38 7.95 -8.15
N ILE A 3 10.18 9.04 -8.90
CA ILE A 3 9.49 10.25 -8.41
C ILE A 3 8.13 10.44 -9.08
N SER A 4 8.01 10.14 -10.38
CA SER A 4 6.77 10.25 -11.14
C SER A 4 6.51 8.95 -11.90
N LEU A 5 5.28 8.47 -11.86
CA LEU A 5 4.84 7.26 -12.55
C LEU A 5 3.54 7.55 -13.30
N SER A 6 3.47 7.13 -14.56
CA SER A 6 2.23 7.13 -15.33
C SER A 6 1.99 5.75 -15.90
N ILE A 7 0.87 5.17 -15.50
CA ILE A 7 0.46 3.80 -15.81
C ILE A 7 -1.02 3.76 -16.19
N LEU A 8 -1.54 4.87 -16.72
CA LEU A 8 -2.89 4.93 -17.28
C LEU A 8 -3.09 3.78 -18.29
N ARG A 9 -4.27 3.17 -18.29
CA ARG A 9 -4.64 2.04 -19.16
C ARG A 9 -3.83 0.76 -18.94
N ASN A 10 -3.26 0.56 -17.74
CA ASN A 10 -2.69 -0.72 -17.36
C ASN A 10 -3.75 -1.61 -16.70
N PRO A 11 -3.73 -2.96 -16.90
CA PRO A 11 -4.71 -3.88 -16.31
C PRO A 11 -4.76 -3.90 -14.78
N ILE A 12 -3.76 -3.31 -14.13
CA ILE A 12 -3.74 -3.05 -12.68
C ILE A 12 -4.87 -2.13 -12.23
N TYR A 13 -5.38 -1.30 -13.14
CA TYR A 13 -6.56 -0.48 -12.96
C TYR A 13 -7.79 -1.31 -13.30
N GLY A 14 -8.65 -1.51 -12.31
CA GLY A 14 -9.85 -2.32 -12.46
C GLY A 14 -10.93 -1.68 -13.33
N LEU A 15 -12.03 -2.41 -13.50
CA LEU A 15 -13.14 -2.03 -14.36
C LEU A 15 -14.03 -0.96 -13.71
N ASN A 16 -14.03 -0.89 -12.38
CA ASN A 16 -14.83 0.07 -11.62
C ASN A 16 -13.96 1.07 -10.84
N GLN A 17 -14.56 2.16 -10.39
CA GLN A 17 -13.86 3.23 -9.68
C GLN A 17 -13.23 2.75 -8.36
N PHE A 18 -13.88 1.83 -7.64
CA PHE A 18 -13.39 1.33 -6.36
C PHE A 18 -12.08 0.54 -6.51
N GLU A 19 -12.00 -0.35 -7.50
CA GLU A 19 -10.77 -1.10 -7.82
C GLU A 19 -9.66 -0.16 -8.27
N ASN A 20 -10.00 0.89 -9.02
CA ASN A 20 -9.04 1.92 -9.44
C ASN A 20 -8.43 2.64 -8.25
N GLU A 21 -9.25 3.07 -7.28
CA GLU A 21 -8.76 3.72 -6.07
C GLU A 21 -7.92 2.78 -5.22
N THR A 22 -8.35 1.52 -5.07
CA THR A 22 -7.59 0.48 -4.36
C THR A 22 -6.20 0.28 -5.00
N ALA A 23 -6.13 0.18 -6.32
CA ALA A 23 -4.87 0.03 -7.04
C ALA A 23 -3.96 1.25 -6.84
N LYS A 24 -4.50 2.47 -6.90
CA LYS A 24 -3.73 3.70 -6.61
C LYS A 24 -3.14 3.67 -5.21
N GLN A 25 -3.94 3.36 -4.20
CA GLN A 25 -3.49 3.28 -2.82
C GLN A 25 -2.36 2.24 -2.67
N MET A 26 -2.50 1.05 -3.28
CA MET A 26 -1.45 0.02 -3.27
C MET A 26 -0.15 0.51 -3.91
N ILE A 27 -0.23 1.21 -5.04
CA ILE A 27 0.96 1.77 -5.72
C ILE A 27 1.64 2.82 -4.83
N ILE A 28 0.87 3.72 -4.22
CA ILE A 28 1.37 4.79 -3.35
C ILE A 28 2.08 4.21 -2.11
N ALA A 29 1.48 3.20 -1.48
CA ALA A 29 2.03 2.55 -0.30
C ALA A 29 3.33 1.77 -0.60
N ARG A 30 3.42 1.13 -1.77
CA ARG A 30 4.62 0.36 -2.18
C ARG A 30 5.77 1.23 -2.70
N LEU A 31 5.50 2.48 -3.10
CA LEU A 31 6.49 3.40 -3.65
C LEU A 31 6.62 4.65 -2.76
N PRO A 32 7.52 4.63 -1.75
CA PRO A 32 7.62 5.68 -0.73
C PRO A 32 8.06 7.05 -1.29
N ASN A 33 8.83 7.04 -2.40
CA ASN A 33 9.38 8.25 -3.01
C ASN A 33 8.50 8.81 -4.15
N LEU A 34 7.36 8.19 -4.44
CA LEU A 34 6.47 8.61 -5.51
C LEU A 34 5.75 9.91 -5.14
N THR A 35 5.96 10.98 -5.89
CA THR A 35 5.26 12.25 -5.66
C THR A 35 4.10 12.44 -6.63
N HIS A 36 4.20 11.87 -7.83
CA HIS A 36 3.17 11.99 -8.86
C HIS A 36 2.75 10.62 -9.38
N LEU A 37 1.44 10.36 -9.38
CA LEU A 37 0.83 9.18 -10.01
C LEU A 37 -0.15 9.65 -11.08
N ASN A 38 0.04 9.19 -12.32
CA ASN A 38 -0.78 9.58 -13.48
C ASN A 38 -0.93 11.10 -13.65
N ARG A 39 0.17 11.83 -13.43
CA ARG A 39 0.23 13.31 -13.48
C ARG A 39 -0.56 14.02 -12.37
N VAL A 40 -1.06 13.28 -11.38
CA VAL A 40 -1.70 13.83 -10.18
C VAL A 40 -0.71 13.82 -9.03
N LEU A 41 -0.62 14.94 -8.30
CA LEU A 41 0.20 15.05 -7.10
C LEU A 41 -0.42 14.20 -5.98
N ILE A 42 0.39 13.34 -5.36
CA ILE A 42 -0.04 12.53 -4.23
C ILE A 42 0.00 13.40 -2.97
N ASN A 43 -1.16 13.54 -2.32
CA ASN A 43 -1.25 14.31 -1.10
C ASN A 43 -0.66 13.53 0.09
N ARG A 44 -0.11 14.25 1.08
CA ARG A 44 0.44 13.62 2.29
C ARG A 44 -0.60 12.79 3.05
N ASN A 45 -1.85 13.26 3.09
CA ASN A 45 -2.95 12.55 3.76
C ASN A 45 -3.35 11.29 2.99
N GLU A 46 -3.44 11.38 1.67
CA GLU A 46 -3.74 10.24 0.79
C GLU A 46 -2.66 9.16 0.93
N ARG A 47 -1.39 9.57 0.90
CA ARG A 47 -0.25 8.67 1.14
C ARG A 47 -0.33 8.01 2.52
N ARG A 48 -0.59 8.80 3.57
CA ARG A 48 -0.69 8.26 4.92
C ARG A 48 -1.83 7.25 5.04
N GLY A 49 -3.01 7.57 4.49
CA GLY A 49 -4.15 6.65 4.45
C GLY A 49 -3.80 5.36 3.70
N ALA A 50 -3.24 5.46 2.50
CA ALA A 50 -2.82 4.31 1.70
C ALA A 50 -1.78 3.43 2.41
N GLU A 51 -0.82 4.03 3.10
CA GLU A 51 0.20 3.31 3.88
C GLU A 51 -0.42 2.56 5.08
N ILE A 52 -1.37 3.17 5.79
CA ILE A 52 -2.09 2.54 6.90
C ILE A 52 -3.01 1.43 6.41
N ASP A 53 -3.78 1.68 5.35
CA ASP A 53 -4.69 0.70 4.75
C ASP A 53 -3.91 -0.52 4.24
N TYR A 54 -2.72 -0.29 3.66
CA TYR A 54 -1.81 -1.36 3.25
C TYR A 54 -1.30 -2.18 4.45
N LEU A 55 -0.89 -1.52 5.54
CA LEU A 55 -0.51 -2.21 6.78
C LEU A 55 -1.67 -3.09 7.28
N GLN A 56 -2.87 -2.53 7.39
CA GLN A 56 -4.02 -3.25 7.93
C GLN A 56 -4.46 -4.40 7.03
N ARG A 57 -4.41 -4.22 5.70
CA ARG A 57 -4.80 -5.24 4.72
C ARG A 57 -3.97 -6.51 4.81
N TYR A 58 -2.68 -6.38 5.10
CA TYR A 58 -1.75 -7.51 5.20
C TYR A 58 -1.36 -7.83 6.65
N ALA A 59 -2.09 -7.28 7.62
CA ALA A 59 -1.84 -7.52 9.04
C ALA A 59 -1.88 -9.01 9.37
N GLN A 60 -2.87 -9.73 8.83
CA GLN A 60 -3.01 -11.16 9.04
C GLN A 60 -1.78 -11.94 8.55
N ASP A 61 -1.36 -11.72 7.30
CA ASP A 61 -0.19 -12.38 6.72
C ASP A 61 1.10 -12.08 7.49
N TYR A 62 1.23 -10.87 8.04
CA TYR A 62 2.32 -10.49 8.92
C TYR A 62 2.31 -11.28 10.25
N PHE A 63 1.16 -11.38 10.91
CA PHE A 63 1.03 -12.14 12.17
C PHE A 63 1.17 -13.65 11.98
N ASP A 64 0.79 -14.17 10.82
CA ASP A 64 0.93 -15.58 10.44
C ASP A 64 2.39 -15.94 10.08
N GLN A 65 3.33 -14.98 10.18
CA GLN A 65 4.78 -15.15 9.97
C GLN A 65 5.14 -15.84 8.65
N ASN A 66 4.38 -15.55 7.60
CA ASN A 66 4.59 -16.19 6.31
C ASN A 66 5.93 -15.74 5.71
N LEU A 67 6.89 -16.65 5.51
CA LEU A 67 8.26 -16.30 5.12
C LEU A 67 8.33 -15.59 3.75
N ASP A 68 7.41 -15.92 2.86
CA ASP A 68 7.31 -15.29 1.53
C ASP A 68 6.82 -13.83 1.62
N PHE A 69 6.08 -13.48 2.68
CA PHE A 69 5.55 -12.15 2.91
C PHE A 69 6.65 -11.09 3.00
N ILE A 70 7.75 -11.39 3.70
CA ILE A 70 8.88 -10.46 3.86
C ILE A 70 9.54 -10.15 2.50
N ASN A 71 9.63 -11.16 1.62
CA ASN A 71 10.21 -11.02 0.29
C ASN A 71 9.32 -10.19 -0.64
N GLU A 72 8.00 -10.41 -0.59
CA GLU A 72 7.02 -9.71 -1.41
C GLU A 72 6.75 -8.27 -0.95
N HIS A 73 6.83 -8.03 0.36
CA HIS A 73 6.42 -6.79 1.01
C HIS A 73 7.60 -6.04 1.64
N ARG A 74 8.63 -5.76 0.84
CA ARG A 74 9.83 -5.00 1.28
C ARG A 74 9.55 -3.66 1.97
N GLN A 75 8.43 -3.02 1.68
CA GLN A 75 8.04 -1.76 2.34
C GLN A 75 7.38 -1.97 3.71
N TYR A 76 6.87 -3.17 4.00
CA TYR A 76 6.04 -3.40 5.18
C TYR A 76 6.79 -3.10 6.48
N GLN A 77 8.02 -3.58 6.63
CA GLN A 77 8.86 -3.28 7.79
C GLN A 77 9.14 -1.77 7.94
N THR A 78 9.33 -1.06 6.83
CA THR A 78 9.54 0.39 6.83
C THR A 78 8.28 1.13 7.27
N LEU A 79 7.11 0.66 6.83
CA LEU A 79 5.81 1.21 7.21
C LEU A 79 5.50 0.97 8.68
N ILE A 80 5.83 -0.21 9.23
CA ILE A 80 5.72 -0.50 10.67
C ILE A 80 6.57 0.48 11.48
N ASN A 81 7.83 0.67 11.09
CA ASN A 81 8.72 1.61 11.80
C ASN A 81 8.21 3.06 11.75
N LYS A 82 7.43 3.42 10.72
CA LYS A 82 6.92 4.77 10.48
C LYS A 82 5.57 5.05 11.17
N HIS A 83 4.65 4.09 11.14
CA HIS A 83 3.27 4.26 11.61
C HIS A 83 2.91 3.43 12.85
N GLY A 84 3.76 2.47 13.22
CA GLY A 84 3.51 1.47 14.24
C GLY A 84 3.07 0.13 13.66
N GLU A 85 2.98 -0.87 14.53
CA GLU A 85 2.50 -2.20 14.16
C GLU A 85 1.02 -2.16 13.72
N PRO A 86 0.62 -2.98 12.73
CA PRO A 86 -0.76 -3.09 12.33
C PRO A 86 -1.62 -3.62 13.48
N ILE A 87 -2.91 -3.27 13.49
CA ILE A 87 -3.83 -3.82 14.48
C ILE A 87 -4.07 -5.28 14.12
N ARG A 88 -3.85 -6.18 15.08
CA ARG A 88 -4.14 -7.61 14.90
C ARG A 88 -5.62 -7.77 14.55
N PRO A 89 -5.96 -8.36 13.40
CA PRO A 89 -7.36 -8.64 13.08
C PRO A 89 -7.89 -9.55 14.18
N ASN A 90 -8.98 -9.15 14.84
CA ASN A 90 -9.58 -9.94 15.91
C ASN A 90 -9.81 -11.36 15.41
N THR A 91 -9.06 -12.32 15.94
CA THR A 91 -9.46 -13.73 15.94
C THR A 91 -10.71 -13.80 16.80
N ASN A 92 -11.88 -13.63 16.18
CA ASN A 92 -13.15 -13.92 16.84
C ASN A 92 -13.07 -15.38 17.32
N GLN A 93 -13.07 -15.55 18.64
CA GLN A 93 -13.52 -16.76 19.30
C GLN A 93 -15.00 -16.98 19.02
#